data_AF-H9VSN3-F1
#
_entry.id   AF-H9VSN3-F1
#
_cell.length_a   1.000
_cell.length_b   1.000
_cell.length_c   1.000
_cell.angle_alpha   90.00
_cell.angle_beta   90.00
_cell.angle_gamma   90.00
#
_symmetry.space_group_name_H-M   'P 1'
#
loop_
_entity.id
_entity.type
_entity.pdbx_description
1 polymer ?
#
loop_
_entity_poly.entity_id
_entity_poly.type
_entity_poly.pdbx_seq_one_letter_code
_entity_poly.pdbx_strand_id
1 'polypeptide(L)' 'VVEHSGTMRSGHYVAYIRGREAKDCQKAENDGHCVESTWYRISDTFVRKLSLSEVLQSEAYLLFYEKITC' A
#
# COMPACT_ATOMS: atom_id res chain seq x y z
N VAL A 1 3.92 -3.06 -1.10
CA VAL A 1 5.36 -2.84 -1.34
C VAL A 1 6.11 -3.18 -0.07
N VAL A 2 7.30 -3.74 -0.16
CA VAL A 2 8.23 -3.85 0.97
C VAL A 2 9.48 -3.05 0.62
N GLU A 3 9.91 -2.22 1.55
CA GLU A 3 11.11 -1.40 1.47
C GLU A 3 12.14 -1.96 2.45
N HIS A 4 13.42 -1.91 2.07
CA HIS A 4 14.54 -2.27 2.93
C HIS A 4 15.43 -1.05 3.13
N SER A 5 15.59 -0.62 4.38
CA SER A 5 16.55 0.42 4.75
C SER A 5 17.74 -0.21 5.47
N GLY A 6 18.93 -0.18 4.86
CA GLY A 6 20.13 -0.70 5.49
C GLY A 6 21.18 -1.16 4.50
N THR A 7 22.12 -1.95 5.01
CA THR A 7 23.19 -2.59 4.25
C THR A 7 22.82 -4.01 3.85
N MET A 8 23.65 -4.64 3.03
CA MET A 8 23.48 -6.07 2.68
C MET A 8 23.63 -7.03 3.87
N ARG A 9 24.19 -6.59 5.01
CA ARG A 9 24.43 -7.42 6.20
C ARG A 9 23.45 -7.15 7.35
N SER A 10 22.75 -6.03 7.31
CA SER A 10 21.81 -5.60 8.34
C SER A 10 20.93 -4.47 7.83
N GLY A 11 19.70 -4.42 8.29
CA GLY A 11 18.78 -3.36 7.95
C GLY A 11 17.44 -3.56 8.62
N HIS A 12 16.46 -2.81 8.13
CA HIS A 12 15.10 -2.81 8.62
C HIS A 12 14.13 -2.90 7.45
N TYR A 13 13.04 -3.64 7.64
CA TYR A 13 12.02 -3.82 6.62
C TYR A 13 10.73 -3.11 7.01
N VAL A 14 10.16 -2.39 6.05
CA VAL A 14 8.89 -1.70 6.21
C VAL A 14 7.94 -2.17 5.13
N ALA A 15 6.70 -2.47 5.52
CA ALA A 15 5.67 -2.92 4.60
C ALA A 15 4.65 -1.80 4.33
N TYR A 16 4.31 -1.65 3.06
CA TYR A 16 3.24 -0.79 2.56
C TYR A 16 2.12 -1.68 2.02
N ILE A 17 0.95 -1.60 2.63
CA ILE A 17 -0.20 -2.43 2.28
C ILE A 17 -1.37 -1.59 1.83
N ARG A 18 -2.10 -2.12 0.85
CA ARG A 18 -3.38 -1.56 0.41
C ARG A 18 -4.46 -2.04 1.38
N GLY A 19 -5.15 -1.10 2.01
CA GLY A 19 -6.35 -1.41 2.79
C GLY A 19 -7.43 -1.96 1.86
N ARG A 20 -8.02 -3.10 2.22
CA ARG A 20 -9.29 -3.50 1.61
C ARG A 20 -10.38 -2.67 2.26
N GLU A 21 -10.90 -1.69 1.54
CA GLU A 21 -12.14 -1.06 1.97
C GLU A 21 -13.24 -2.11 1.91
N ALA A 22 -13.87 -2.35 3.07
CA ALA A 22 -14.94 -3.32 3.20
C ALA A 22 -16.15 -2.78 2.44
N LYS A 23 -16.29 -3.14 1.16
CA LYS A 23 -17.56 -3.26 0.44
C LYS A 23 -18.59 -2.11 0.52
N ASP A 24 -18.22 -0.87 0.84
CA ASP A 24 -19.17 0.26 0.84
C ASP A 24 -19.15 1.13 -0.43
N CYS A 25 -18.55 0.64 -1.51
CA CYS A 25 -18.58 1.28 -2.83
C CYS A 25 -19.39 0.49 -3.89
N GLN A 26 -20.34 -0.34 -3.47
CA GLN A 26 -21.40 -0.82 -4.38
C GLN A 26 -22.54 0.20 -4.60
N LYS A 27 -22.36 1.47 -4.20
CA LYS A 27 -23.23 2.59 -4.59
C LYS A 27 -22.44 3.87 -4.82
N ALA A 28 -21.79 3.95 -5.96
CA ALA A 28 -21.52 5.21 -6.62
C ALA A 28 -21.78 5.01 -8.12
N GLU A 29 -23.05 4.81 -8.46
CA GLU A 29 -23.53 5.26 -9.76
C GLU A 29 -23.38 6.79 -9.77
N ASN A 30 -22.79 7.29 -10.86
CA ASN A 30 -22.48 8.69 -11.16
C ASN A 30 -21.16 9.22 -10.56
N ASP A 31 -20.24 9.50 -11.50
CA ASP A 31 -18.96 10.21 -11.36
C ASP A 31 -17.77 9.42 -10.79
N GLY A 32 -17.24 8.50 -11.59
CA GLY A 32 -15.81 8.37 -11.96
C GLY A 32 -14.69 8.39 -10.91
N HIS A 33 -14.95 8.43 -9.61
CA HIS A 33 -13.93 8.48 -8.58
C HIS A 33 -13.92 7.17 -7.81
N CYS A 34 -13.08 6.22 -8.26
CA CYS A 34 -12.72 5.08 -7.44
C CYS A 34 -12.14 5.62 -6.13
N VAL A 35 -12.71 5.21 -4.99
CA VAL A 35 -12.20 5.63 -3.69
C VAL A 35 -10.71 5.30 -3.68
N GLU A 36 -9.89 6.34 -3.61
CA GLU A 36 -8.45 6.24 -3.62
C GLU A 36 -8.07 5.22 -2.54
N SER A 37 -7.58 4.05 -2.96
CA SER A 37 -7.41 2.93 -2.03
C SER A 37 -6.58 3.40 -0.85
N THR A 38 -7.13 3.33 0.36
CA THR A 38 -6.38 3.75 1.55
C THR A 38 -5.12 2.89 1.71
N TRP A 39 -3.94 3.52 1.86
CA TRP A 39 -2.67 2.82 2.08
C TRP A 39 -2.16 2.96 3.52
N TYR A 40 -1.40 1.95 3.96
CA TYR A 40 -0.79 1.91 5.29
C TYR A 40 0.69 1.54 5.21
N ARG A 41 1.52 2.24 5.99
CA ARG A 41 2.95 1.99 6.20
C ARG A 41 3.09 1.37 7.58
N ILE A 42 3.72 0.22 7.64
CA ILE A 42 3.85 -0.60 8.85
C ILE A 42 5.34 -0.85 9.08
N SER A 43 5.84 -0.29 10.18
CA SER A 43 7.20 -0.49 10.69
C SER A 43 7.11 -1.07 12.09
N ASP A 44 7.20 -2.39 12.21
CA ASP A 44 6.99 -3.13 13.45
C ASP A 44 5.67 -2.76 14.16
N THR A 45 5.76 -2.06 15.29
CA THR A 45 4.61 -1.63 16.10
C THR A 45 4.01 -0.30 15.64
N PHE A 46 4.65 0.41 14.70
CA PHE A 46 4.20 1.71 14.22
C PHE A 46 3.45 1.59 12.90
N VAL A 47 2.18 2.01 12.91
CA VAL A 47 1.29 2.01 11.74
C VAL A 47 0.90 3.44 11.40
N ARG A 48 1.05 3.83 10.13
CA ARG A 48 0.68 5.16 9.61
C ARG A 48 -0.15 5.02 8.34
N LYS A 49 -1.22 5.81 8.23
CA LYS A 49 -1.98 5.98 6.98
C LYS A 49 -1.23 6.93 6.03
N LEU A 50 -1.27 6.66 4.73
CA LEU A 50 -0.62 7.46 3.69
C LEU A 50 -1.37 7.38 2.35
N SER A 51 -1.02 8.24 1.40
CA SER A 51 -1.55 8.24 0.04
C SER A 51 -0.86 7.19 -0.86
N LEU A 52 -1.47 6.90 -2.01
CA LEU A 52 -0.82 6.08 -3.03
C LEU A 52 0.46 6.75 -3.57
N SER A 53 0.47 8.08 -3.71
CA SER A 53 1.64 8.82 -4.19
C SER A 53 2.87 8.64 -3.29
N GLU A 54 2.69 8.62 -1.96
CA GLU A 54 3.77 8.33 -1.01
C GLU A 54 4.29 6.89 -1.17
N VAL A 55 3.40 5.92 -1.40
CA VAL A 55 3.82 4.51 -1.64
C VAL A 55 4.65 4.39 -2.91
N LEU A 56 4.26 5.08 -3.99
CA LEU A 56 4.96 5.05 -5.27
C LEU A 56 6.35 5.71 -5.22
N GLN A 57 6.61 6.56 -4.23
CA GLN A 57 7.92 7.19 -4.03
C GLN A 57 8.88 6.33 -3.18
N SER A 58 8.44 5.18 -2.64
CA SER A 58 9.28 4.30 -1.83
C SER A 58 10.34 3.55 -2.65
N GLU A 59 11.46 3.22 -2.03
CA GLU A 59 12.52 2.41 -2.64
C GLU A 59 12.13 0.92 -2.54
N ALA A 60 11.37 0.46 -3.54
CA ALA A 60 10.79 -0.88 -3.52
C ALA A 60 11.87 -1.98 -3.58
N TYR A 61 11.86 -2.86 -2.58
CA TYR A 61 12.69 -4.07 -2.52
C TYR A 61 11.91 -5.31 -2.96
N LEU A 62 10.69 -5.50 -2.46
CA LEU A 62 9.78 -6.57 -2.90
C LEU A 62 8.40 -6.01 -3.25
N LEU A 63 7.83 -6.52 -4.33
CA LEU A 63 6.52 -6.13 -4.83
C LEU A 63 5.60 -7.35 -4.90
N PHE A 64 4.42 -7.21 -4.31
CA PHE A 64 3.38 -8.23 -4.31
C PHE A 64 2.21 -7.75 -5.18
N TYR A 65 1.84 -8.55 -6.17
CA TYR A 65 0.74 -8.28 -7.08
C TYR A 65 -0.27 -9.42 -7.06
N GLU A 66 -1.54 -9.08 -7.14
CA GLU A 66 -2.61 -10.04 -7.38
C GLU A 66 -2.99 -10.01 -8.88
N LYS A 67 -3.21 -11.18 -9.48
CA LYS A 67 -3.70 -11.26 -10.86
C LYS A 67 -5.14 -10.75 -10.89
N ILE A 68 -5.41 -9.77 -11.75
CA ILE A 68 -6.78 -9.34 -12.03
C ILE A 68 -7.39 -10.36 -13.00
N THR A 69 -8.41 -11.08 -12.54
CA THR A 69 -9.25 -11.91 -13.41
C THR A 69 -10.46 -11.10 -13.85
N CYS A 70 -10.53 -10.85 -15.16
CA CYS A 70 -11.70 -10.30 -15.83
C CYS A 70 -12.83 -11.33 -15.92
#